data_AF-A0A254T826-F1
#
_entry.id   AF-A0A254T826-F1
#
_cell.length_a   1.000
_cell.length_b   1.000
_cell.length_c   1.000
_cell.angle_alpha   90.00
_cell.angle_beta   90.00
_cell.angle_gamma   90.00
#
_symmetry.space_group_name_H-M   'P 1'
#
loop_
_entity.id
_entity.type
_entity.pdbx_description
1 polymer ?
#
loop_
_entity_poly.entity_id
_entity_poly.type
_entity_poly.pdbx_seq_one_letter_code
_entity_poly.pdbx_strand_id
1 'polypeptide(L)'
;MLAALALLSACATPSAPPASSGSSGTFGASASSAPKSDFTDESELLAKARARREQEMQGEWRGQPYHALRAEYGTPRFVMSHPGNRDPGSNIVIYGMRDAISQCIDAFTLFVPQSSHEPMVADYFCR
;
A
#
# COMPACT_ATOMS: atom_id res chain seq x y z
N MET A 1 14.66 -44.59 -13.58
CA MET A 1 13.36 -44.56 -12.88
C MET A 1 12.91 -43.10 -12.82
N LEU A 2 12.02 -42.70 -13.74
CA LEU A 2 11.44 -41.36 -13.81
C LEU A 2 10.20 -41.33 -12.91
N ALA A 3 10.09 -40.36 -12.00
CA ALA A 3 8.88 -40.07 -11.26
C ALA A 3 8.43 -38.64 -11.58
N ALA A 4 7.17 -38.53 -12.00
CA ALA A 4 6.54 -37.39 -12.63
C ALA A 4 6.13 -36.30 -11.63
N LEU A 5 6.42 -35.03 -11.95
CA LEU A 5 5.82 -33.86 -11.31
C LEU A 5 4.42 -33.63 -11.89
N ALA A 6 3.40 -33.62 -11.04
CA ALA A 6 2.06 -33.14 -11.37
C ALA A 6 1.92 -31.68 -10.90
N LEU A 7 1.88 -30.76 -11.87
CA LEU A 7 1.56 -29.34 -11.68
C LEU A 7 0.03 -29.17 -11.69
N LEU A 8 -0.56 -28.84 -10.54
CA LEU A 8 -1.95 -28.38 -10.46
C LEU A 8 -1.96 -26.85 -10.56
N SER A 9 -2.33 -26.37 -11.73
CA SER A 9 -2.55 -24.96 -12.05
C SER A 9 -3.99 -24.59 -11.72
N ALA A 10 -4.21 -23.73 -10.73
CA ALA A 10 -5.54 -23.20 -10.40
C ALA A 10 -5.70 -21.80 -11.03
N CYS A 11 -6.62 -21.68 -11.99
CA CYS A 11 -7.01 -20.42 -12.62
C CYS A 11 -7.93 -19.62 -11.68
N ALA A 12 -7.54 -18.39 -11.35
CA ALA A 12 -8.39 -17.42 -10.66
C ALA A 12 -9.24 -16.63 -11.67
N THR A 13 -10.55 -16.60 -11.46
CA THR A 13 -11.54 -15.83 -12.24
C THR A 13 -11.68 -14.41 -11.69
N PRO A 14 -11.63 -13.35 -12.52
CA PRO A 14 -11.99 -11.99 -12.10
C PRO A 14 -13.51 -11.78 -12.14
N SER A 15 -14.06 -11.24 -11.05
CA SER A 15 -15.46 -10.82 -10.90
C SER A 15 -15.63 -9.36 -11.34
N ALA A 16 -16.60 -9.08 -12.20
CA ALA A 16 -16.89 -7.77 -12.78
C ALA A 16 -17.66 -6.83 -11.81
N PRO A 17 -17.51 -5.50 -11.90
CA PRO A 17 -18.34 -4.55 -11.17
C PRO A 17 -19.62 -4.14 -11.97
N PRO A 18 -20.76 -3.88 -11.29
CA PRO A 18 -21.98 -3.38 -11.93
C PRO A 18 -21.98 -1.86 -12.16
N ALA A 19 -22.78 -1.48 -13.16
CA ALA A 19 -22.89 -0.17 -13.77
C ALA A 19 -23.70 0.89 -12.99
N SER A 20 -23.52 2.12 -13.45
CA SER A 20 -24.03 3.44 -13.06
C SER A 20 -25.54 3.68 -13.19
N SER A 21 -26.06 4.59 -12.36
CA SER A 21 -27.28 5.41 -12.52
C SER A 21 -27.08 6.62 -11.57
N GLY A 22 -27.12 7.91 -11.91
CA GLY A 22 -27.99 8.70 -12.78
C GLY A 22 -28.81 9.65 -11.90
N SER A 23 -28.63 10.97 -11.99
CA SER A 23 -29.69 12.00 -11.82
C SER A 23 -29.19 13.45 -11.91
N SER A 24 -29.93 14.22 -12.70
CA SER A 24 -29.79 15.64 -12.99
C SER A 24 -30.28 16.54 -11.84
N GLY A 25 -29.67 17.72 -11.69
CA GLY A 25 -30.17 18.82 -10.88
C GLY A 25 -29.39 20.12 -11.10
N THR A 26 -29.92 21.00 -11.94
CA THR A 26 -29.70 22.46 -11.94
C THR A 26 -30.34 23.03 -10.64
N PHE A 27 -29.92 24.11 -9.99
CA PHE A 27 -29.80 25.51 -10.42
C PHE A 27 -29.02 26.34 -9.38
N GLY A 28 -28.28 27.34 -9.85
CA GLY A 28 -28.25 28.70 -9.29
C GLY A 28 -27.55 28.97 -7.96
N ALA A 29 -26.37 29.57 -8.03
CA ALA A 29 -25.97 30.67 -7.13
C ALA A 29 -24.82 31.47 -7.73
N SER A 30 -25.07 32.74 -8.05
CA SER A 30 -24.03 33.74 -8.30
C SER A 30 -23.17 33.90 -7.06
N ALA A 31 -21.89 33.55 -7.14
CA ALA A 31 -20.90 33.90 -6.15
C ALA A 31 -19.76 34.68 -6.83
N SER A 32 -19.63 35.93 -6.39
CA SER A 32 -18.60 36.89 -6.75
C SER A 32 -17.21 36.23 -6.73
N SER A 33 -16.52 36.30 -7.87
CA SER A 33 -15.26 35.61 -8.13
C SER A 33 -14.10 36.37 -7.51
N ALA A 34 -13.75 36.05 -6.27
CA ALA A 34 -12.38 36.23 -5.81
C ALA A 34 -11.48 35.21 -6.56
N PRO A 35 -10.29 35.59 -7.05
CA PRO A 35 -9.38 34.65 -7.69
C PRO A 35 -8.94 33.60 -6.66
N LYS A 36 -9.52 32.40 -6.75
CA LYS A 36 -9.05 31.22 -6.02
C LYS A 36 -7.73 30.82 -6.64
N SER A 37 -6.66 31.07 -5.89
CA SER A 37 -5.29 30.66 -6.21
C SER A 37 -5.23 29.21 -6.67
N ASP A 38 -4.58 28.95 -7.80
CA ASP A 38 -4.28 27.64 -8.43
C ASP A 38 -3.44 26.67 -7.57
N PHE A 39 -3.31 26.91 -6.26
CA PHE A 39 -2.44 26.14 -5.36
C PHE A 39 -3.02 24.79 -4.92
N THR A 40 -4.30 24.52 -5.21
CA THR A 40 -4.97 23.29 -4.77
C THR A 40 -4.67 22.07 -5.63
N ASP A 41 -4.32 22.24 -6.91
CA ASP A 41 -4.23 21.12 -7.87
C ASP A 41 -3.06 20.18 -7.55
N GLU A 42 -1.85 20.73 -7.34
CA GLU A 42 -0.66 19.93 -7.04
C GLU A 42 -0.78 19.14 -5.73
N SER A 43 -1.35 19.75 -4.69
CA SER A 43 -1.54 19.09 -3.39
C SER A 43 -2.53 17.94 -3.47
N GLU A 44 -3.59 18.09 -4.27
CA GLU A 44 -4.59 17.06 -4.47
C GLU A 44 -4.02 15.89 -5.30
N LEU A 45 -3.21 16.20 -6.32
CA LEU A 45 -2.51 15.20 -7.13
C LEU A 45 -1.54 14.36 -6.28
N LEU A 46 -0.76 15.00 -5.39
CA LEU A 46 0.12 14.31 -4.46
C LEU A 46 -0.66 13.41 -3.50
N ALA A 47 -1.75 13.90 -2.92
CA ALA A 47 -2.59 13.10 -2.02
C ALA A 47 -3.16 11.86 -2.71
N LYS A 48 -3.64 12.01 -3.95
CA LYS A 48 -4.11 10.90 -4.79
C LYS A 48 -2.99 9.91 -5.12
N ALA A 49 -1.79 10.39 -5.44
CA ALA A 49 -0.63 9.56 -5.72
C ALA A 49 -0.21 8.73 -4.50
N ARG A 50 -0.20 9.33 -3.31
CA ARG A 50 0.09 8.64 -2.04
C ARG A 50 -0.93 7.57 -1.72
N ALA A 51 -2.22 7.90 -1.80
CA ALA A 51 -3.29 6.94 -1.53
C ALA A 51 -3.25 5.74 -2.50
N ARG A 52 -3.00 5.99 -3.79
CA ARG A 52 -2.83 4.92 -4.78
C ARG A 52 -1.62 4.05 -4.45
N ARG A 53 -0.46 4.65 -4.16
CA ARG A 53 0.75 3.89 -3.80
C ARG A 53 0.53 3.05 -2.55
N GLU A 54 -0.14 3.59 -1.53
CA GLU A 54 -0.45 2.85 -0.31
C GLU A 54 -1.35 1.64 -0.58
N GLN A 55 -2.39 1.81 -1.40
CA GLN A 55 -3.25 0.69 -1.81
C GLN A 55 -2.49 -0.39 -2.59
N GLU A 56 -1.66 0.02 -3.57
CA GLU A 56 -0.86 -0.90 -4.39
C GLU A 56 0.12 -1.70 -3.53
N MET A 57 0.89 -0.99 -2.69
CA MET A 57 1.90 -1.58 -1.82
C MET A 57 1.30 -2.50 -0.76
N GLN A 58 0.15 -2.14 -0.17
CA GLN A 58 -0.56 -3.03 0.74
C GLN A 58 -1.06 -4.29 0.02
N GLY A 59 -1.58 -4.16 -1.21
CA GLY A 59 -2.04 -5.30 -2.00
C GLY A 59 -0.91 -6.25 -2.39
N GLU A 60 0.27 -5.73 -2.70
CA GLU A 60 1.43 -6.51 -3.10
C GLU A 60 2.12 -7.19 -1.91
N TRP A 61 2.35 -6.45 -0.82
CA TRP A 61 3.26 -6.89 0.24
C TRP A 61 2.56 -7.46 1.48
N ARG A 62 1.29 -7.16 1.73
CA ARG A 62 0.61 -7.70 2.93
C ARG A 62 0.59 -9.22 2.91
N GLY A 63 1.07 -9.83 4.00
CA GLY A 63 1.21 -11.28 4.13
C GLY A 63 2.40 -11.87 3.36
N GLN A 64 3.27 -11.05 2.77
CA GLN A 64 4.54 -11.54 2.21
C GLN A 64 5.59 -11.72 3.30
N PRO A 65 6.54 -12.65 3.12
CA PRO A 65 7.62 -12.85 4.07
C PRO A 65 8.64 -11.71 3.97
N TYR A 66 9.23 -11.34 5.12
CA TYR A 66 10.19 -10.24 5.19
C TYR A 66 11.45 -10.48 4.35
N HIS A 67 11.85 -11.74 4.13
CA HIS A 67 13.01 -12.03 3.26
C HIS A 67 12.76 -11.61 1.81
N ALA A 68 11.52 -11.77 1.30
CA ALA A 68 11.16 -11.34 -0.05
C ALA A 68 11.22 -9.81 -0.16
N LEU A 69 10.73 -9.11 0.86
CA LEU A 69 10.83 -7.66 0.93
C LEU A 69 12.29 -7.19 0.91
N ARG A 70 13.18 -7.86 1.66
CA ARG A 70 14.62 -7.56 1.66
C ARG A 70 15.32 -7.89 0.35
N ALA A 71 14.86 -8.91 -0.37
CA ALA A 71 15.41 -9.25 -1.68
C ALA A 71 15.12 -8.13 -2.70
N GLU A 72 13.93 -7.55 -2.65
CA GLU A 72 13.48 -6.51 -3.59
C GLU A 72 13.90 -5.09 -3.17
N TYR A 73 13.87 -4.78 -1.87
CA TYR A 73 14.15 -3.45 -1.33
C TYR A 73 15.57 -3.31 -0.76
N GLY A 74 16.28 -4.41 -0.57
CA GLY A 74 17.61 -4.44 0.04
C GLY A 74 17.56 -4.35 1.56
N THR A 75 18.51 -3.63 2.15
CA THR A 75 18.59 -3.44 3.60
C THR A 75 17.79 -2.21 4.01
N PRO A 76 16.89 -2.30 5.02
CA PRO A 76 16.16 -1.13 5.49
C PRO A 76 17.12 -0.10 6.10
N ARG A 77 16.75 1.17 5.97
CA ARG A 77 17.50 2.29 6.56
C ARG A 77 17.35 2.34 8.07
N PHE A 78 16.14 2.01 8.56
CA PHE A 78 15.83 1.98 9.97
C PHE A 78 14.94 0.78 10.29
N VAL A 79 15.17 0.19 11.46
CA VAL A 79 14.34 -0.84 12.06
C VAL A 79 14.06 -0.41 13.49
N MET A 80 12.79 -0.41 13.89
CA MET A 80 12.38 -0.07 15.24
C MET A 80 11.24 -0.95 15.69
N SER A 81 11.16 -1.22 16.99
CA SER A 81 10.01 -1.90 17.56
C SER A 81 8.79 -0.98 17.53
N HIS A 82 7.60 -1.53 17.24
CA HIS A 82 6.39 -0.72 17.15
C HIS A 82 6.03 -0.12 18.53
N PRO A 83 6.04 1.20 18.71
CA PRO A 83 5.77 1.81 20.01
C PRO A 83 4.29 1.60 20.38
N GLY A 84 4.06 0.98 21.54
CA GLY A 84 2.71 0.78 22.07
C GLY A 84 1.99 -0.51 21.65
N ASN A 85 2.63 -1.40 20.88
CA ASN A 85 1.99 -2.68 20.59
C ASN A 85 2.09 -3.66 21.76
N ARG A 86 1.00 -4.39 22.00
CA ARG A 86 0.96 -5.46 23.02
C ARG A 86 1.62 -6.75 22.55
N ASP A 87 1.85 -6.90 21.23
CA ASP A 87 2.50 -8.07 20.67
C ASP A 87 4.04 -7.91 20.62
N PRO A 88 4.79 -8.72 21.39
CA PRO A 88 6.24 -8.59 21.57
C PRO A 88 7.09 -8.98 20.34
N GLY A 89 6.53 -8.99 19.12
CA GLY A 89 7.22 -9.34 17.89
C GLY A 89 7.03 -8.34 16.74
N SER A 90 6.31 -7.24 16.96
CA SER A 90 6.03 -6.27 15.91
C SER A 90 7.15 -5.24 15.73
N ASN A 91 7.73 -5.21 14.53
CA ASN A 91 8.80 -4.27 14.17
C ASN A 91 8.35 -3.46 12.96
N ILE A 92 8.73 -2.19 12.92
CA ILE A 92 8.58 -1.33 11.74
C ILE A 92 9.93 -1.26 11.04
N VAL A 93 9.94 -1.48 9.73
CA VAL A 93 11.11 -1.29 8.86
C VAL A 93 10.85 -0.15 7.89
N ILE A 94 11.85 0.71 7.69
CA ILE A 94 11.75 1.91 6.86
C ILE A 94 12.83 1.87 5.79
N TYR A 95 12.44 2.01 4.52
CA TYR A 95 13.35 2.00 3.37
C TYR A 95 13.63 3.39 2.81
N GLY A 96 12.84 4.40 3.19
CA GLY A 96 12.98 5.78 2.72
C GLY A 96 12.13 6.07 1.49
N MET A 97 12.45 7.15 0.78
CA MET A 97 11.72 7.56 -0.42
C MET A 97 12.25 6.83 -1.65
N ARG A 98 11.40 6.04 -2.31
CA ARG A 98 11.73 5.34 -3.57
C ARG A 98 10.95 5.84 -4.77
N ASP A 99 9.74 6.37 -4.56
CA ASP A 99 8.93 6.95 -5.62
C ASP A 99 8.93 8.49 -5.52
N ALA A 100 9.46 9.14 -6.56
CA ALA A 100 9.56 10.59 -6.62
C ALA A 100 8.20 11.28 -6.81
N ILE A 101 7.20 10.57 -7.34
CA ILE A 101 5.88 11.14 -7.64
C ILE A 101 5.05 11.25 -6.36
N SER A 102 4.89 10.16 -5.62
CA SER A 102 4.15 10.18 -4.35
C SER A 102 4.93 10.84 -3.21
N GLN A 103 6.27 10.89 -3.32
CA GLN A 103 7.18 11.32 -2.27
C GLN A 103 6.98 10.54 -0.95
N CYS A 104 6.50 9.31 -1.03
CA CYS A 104 6.26 8.46 0.13
C CYS A 104 7.57 7.99 0.76
N ILE A 105 7.68 8.12 2.08
CA ILE A 105 8.63 7.33 2.86
C ILE A 105 8.03 5.92 3.03
N ASP A 106 8.62 4.94 2.35
CA ASP A 106 8.15 3.55 2.38
C ASP A 106 8.46 2.90 3.74
N ALA A 107 7.42 2.57 4.50
CA ALA A 107 7.51 1.91 5.79
C ALA A 107 6.59 0.68 5.85
N PHE A 108 7.08 -0.41 6.46
CA PHE A 108 6.34 -1.66 6.59
C PHE A 108 6.31 -2.10 8.04
N THR A 109 5.15 -2.50 8.52
CA THR A 109 5.02 -3.18 9.81
C THR A 109 5.17 -4.67 9.60
N LEU A 110 5.98 -5.30 10.43
CA LEU A 110 6.23 -6.73 10.46
C LEU A 110 5.56 -7.33 11.69
N PHE A 111 5.12 -8.57 11.57
CA PHE A 111 4.69 -9.40 12.69
C PHE A 111 5.29 -10.79 12.55
N VAL A 112 5.47 -11.49 13.67
CA VAL A 112 5.92 -12.88 13.66
C VAL A 112 4.70 -13.74 13.99
N PRO A 113 4.17 -14.53 13.03
CA PRO A 113 3.07 -15.43 13.30
C PRO A 113 3.46 -16.45 14.37
N GLN A 114 2.51 -16.92 15.19
CA GLN A 114 2.84 -18.00 16.14
C GLN A 114 3.13 -19.34 15.44
N SER A 115 2.62 -19.51 14.23
CA SER A 115 2.79 -20.71 13.41
C SER A 115 4.13 -20.77 12.67
N SER A 116 4.81 -19.64 12.48
CA SER A 116 6.09 -19.56 11.77
C SER A 116 7.05 -18.62 12.50
N HIS A 117 8.29 -19.04 12.68
CA HIS A 117 9.33 -18.15 13.22
C HIS A 117 9.82 -17.09 12.20
N GLU A 118 9.08 -16.91 11.10
CA GLU A 118 9.44 -16.03 10.02
C GLU A 118 8.63 -14.72 10.09
N PRO A 119 9.28 -13.54 10.15
CA PRO A 119 8.58 -12.27 10.11
C PRO A 119 7.86 -12.07 8.77
N MET A 120 6.60 -11.66 8.85
CA MET A 120 5.75 -11.37 7.71
C MET A 120 5.32 -9.90 7.73
N VAL A 121 5.03 -9.33 6.57
CA VAL A 121 4.53 -7.96 6.44
C VAL A 121 3.07 -7.93 6.87
N ALA A 122 2.77 -7.20 7.95
CA ALA A 122 1.42 -6.93 8.41
C ALA A 122 0.76 -5.83 7.57
N ASP A 123 1.49 -4.75 7.33
CA ASP A 123 0.95 -3.56 6.67
C ASP A 123 2.04 -2.67 6.06
N TYR A 124 1.61 -1.77 5.19
CA TYR A 124 2.44 -0.73 4.57
C TYR A 124 1.86 0.65 4.87
N PHE A 125 2.75 1.62 5.12
CA PHE A 125 2.41 3.02 5.33
C PHE A 125 3.25 3.92 4.43
N CYS A 126 2.58 4.88 3.79
CA CYS A 126 3.20 6.02 3.14
C CYS A 126 3.14 7.23 4.07
N ARG A 127 4.27 7.92 4.27
CA ARG A 127 4.36 9.19 4.99
C ARG A 127 4.95 10.28 4.10
#